data_AF-A0A0K8Q3S9-F1
#
_entry.id   AF-A0A0K8Q3S9-F1
#
_cell.length_a   1.000
_cell.length_b   1.000
_cell.length_c   1.000
_cell.angle_alpha   90.00
_cell.angle_beta   90.00
_cell.angle_gamma   90.00
#
_symmetry.space_group_name_H-M   'P 1'
#
loop_
_entity.id
_entity.type
_entity.pdbx_description
1 polymer ?
#
loop_
_entity_poly.entity_id
_entity_poly.type
_entity_poly.pdbx_seq_one_letter_code
_entity_poly.pdbx_strand_id
1 'polypeptide(L)'
;MNPPESSEAGTNGDAKGTSVIVNAIAVLRTFTADEPLLGVTEIASRVGLHKSTVSRILSTFEQEHLVERDPETRRFRLGLGLIAVAGPLLAELEERRVAYPVLRELAERTGETSA
;
A
#
# COMPACT_ATOMS: atom_id res chain seq x y z
N MET A 1 19.89 -16.49 53.86
CA MET A 1 19.61 -17.67 53.00
C MET A 1 18.10 -17.92 53.14
N ASN A 2 17.20 -17.60 52.23
CA ASN A 2 17.21 -17.06 50.86
C ASN A 2 16.20 -15.87 50.79
N PRO A 3 16.37 -14.91 49.86
CA PRO A 3 15.37 -13.90 49.52
C PRO A 3 14.43 -14.42 48.37
N PRO A 4 13.50 -13.61 47.80
CA PRO A 4 12.06 -13.84 47.75
C PRO A 4 11.52 -14.49 46.46
N GLU A 5 10.38 -15.19 46.55
CA GLU A 5 9.51 -15.51 45.40
C GLU A 5 8.35 -14.51 45.33
N SER A 6 8.37 -13.63 44.33
CA SER A 6 7.20 -13.04 43.64
C SER A 6 7.75 -11.97 42.69
N SER A 7 7.91 -12.30 41.41
CA SER A 7 6.91 -12.01 40.37
C SER A 7 6.86 -10.53 39.99
N GLU A 8 7.76 -10.14 39.09
CA GLU A 8 7.33 -9.34 37.93
C GLU A 8 7.69 -10.15 36.70
N ALA A 9 6.72 -10.97 36.30
CA ALA A 9 6.69 -11.61 35.00
C ALA A 9 6.88 -10.53 33.93
N GLY A 10 7.99 -10.59 33.21
CA GLY A 10 8.17 -9.82 31.99
C GLY A 10 7.03 -10.17 31.05
N THR A 11 6.07 -9.27 30.91
CA THR A 11 5.05 -9.30 29.87
C THR A 11 5.72 -8.96 28.54
N ASN A 12 6.58 -9.85 28.07
CA ASN A 12 7.09 -9.80 26.71
C ASN A 12 6.12 -10.63 25.85
N GLY A 13 4.90 -10.10 25.73
CA GLY A 13 3.80 -10.71 25.00
C GLY A 13 3.38 -9.82 23.84
N ASP A 14 3.68 -10.30 22.63
CA ASP A 14 2.90 -10.10 21.41
C ASP A 14 3.01 -8.77 20.64
N ALA A 15 4.18 -8.53 20.05
CA ALA A 15 4.21 -8.02 18.67
C ALA A 15 4.53 -9.20 17.76
N LYS A 16 3.50 -9.98 17.39
CA LYS A 16 3.54 -10.89 16.24
C LYS A 16 4.12 -10.06 15.09
N GLY A 17 5.39 -10.29 14.72
CA GLY A 17 6.11 -9.41 13.81
C GLY A 17 5.37 -9.31 12.49
N THR A 18 4.61 -8.22 12.30
CA THR A 18 3.84 -8.01 11.07
C THR A 18 4.81 -8.07 9.90
N SER A 19 4.46 -8.86 8.89
CA SER A 19 5.29 -9.03 7.70
C SER A 19 5.76 -7.67 7.16
N VAL A 20 7.05 -7.56 6.83
CA VAL A 20 7.65 -6.34 6.26
C VAL A 20 6.86 -5.87 5.04
N ILE A 21 6.35 -6.81 4.23
CA ILE A 21 5.54 -6.52 3.05
C ILE A 21 4.19 -5.92 3.46
N VAL A 22 3.54 -6.45 4.50
CA VAL A 22 2.28 -5.89 5.01
C VAL A 22 2.48 -4.46 5.50
N ASN A 23 3.58 -4.19 6.20
CA ASN A 23 3.93 -2.85 6.65
C ASN A 23 4.21 -1.91 5.47
N ALA A 24 4.91 -2.39 4.44
CA ALA A 24 5.18 -1.63 3.23
C ALA A 24 3.88 -1.24 2.50
N ILE A 25 2.96 -2.18 2.32
CA ILE A 25 1.64 -1.92 1.73
C ILE A 25 0.85 -0.94 2.60
N ALA A 26 0.89 -1.08 3.92
CA ALA A 26 0.22 -0.15 4.83
C ALA A 26 0.74 1.29 4.68
N VAL A 27 2.05 1.48 4.48
CA VAL A 27 2.65 2.80 4.21
C VAL A 27 2.09 3.42 2.91
N LEU A 28 2.01 2.67 1.81
CA LEU A 28 1.44 3.18 0.55
C LEU A 28 -0.04 3.57 0.70
N ARG A 29 -0.78 2.87 1.54
CA ARG A 29 -2.21 3.14 1.80
C ARG A 29 -2.46 4.38 2.68
N THR A 30 -1.42 5.02 3.21
CA THR A 30 -1.59 6.23 4.03
C THR A 30 -1.85 7.50 3.22
N PHE A 31 -1.47 7.50 1.93
CA PHE A 31 -1.69 8.61 1.01
C PHE A 31 -3.11 8.59 0.48
N THR A 32 -3.75 9.75 0.42
CA THR A 32 -5.11 9.91 -0.11
C THR A 32 -5.18 11.10 -1.06
N ALA A 33 -6.31 11.27 -1.74
CA ALA A 33 -6.52 12.45 -2.59
C ALA A 33 -6.53 13.76 -1.78
N ASP A 34 -7.09 13.73 -0.56
CA ASP A 34 -7.16 14.89 0.33
C ASP A 34 -5.81 15.17 1.02
N GLU A 35 -5.00 14.12 1.22
CA GLU A 35 -3.69 14.19 1.84
C GLU A 35 -2.61 13.49 1.00
N PRO A 36 -2.19 14.10 -0.11
CA PRO A 36 -1.23 13.49 -1.03
C PRO A 36 0.23 13.64 -0.58
N LEU A 37 0.52 14.53 0.38
CA LEU A 37 1.87 14.92 0.81
C LEU A 37 2.08 14.70 2.31
N LEU A 38 2.85 13.67 2.66
CA LEU A 38 3.03 13.23 4.04
C LEU A 38 4.50 13.13 4.44
N GLY A 39 4.81 13.58 5.65
CA GLY A 39 6.10 13.38 6.29
C GLY A 39 6.22 12.01 6.96
N VAL A 40 7.46 11.56 7.14
CA VAL A 40 7.76 10.27 7.78
C VAL A 40 7.13 10.09 9.17
N THR A 41 6.99 11.18 9.93
CA THR A 41 6.37 11.15 11.27
C THR A 41 4.86 10.94 11.19
N GLU A 42 4.18 11.62 10.26
CA GLU A 42 2.73 11.48 10.06
C GLU A 42 2.39 10.06 9.62
N ILE A 43 3.16 9.51 8.67
CA ILE A 43 3.01 8.13 8.19
C ILE A 43 3.23 7.15 9.35
N ALA A 44 4.33 7.28 10.09
CA ALA A 44 4.67 6.42 11.24
C ALA A 44 3.55 6.37 12.29
N SER A 45 2.97 7.53 12.62
CA SER A 45 1.82 7.61 13.53
C SER A 45 0.58 6.90 12.99
N ARG A 46 0.30 6.98 11.68
CA ARG A 46 -0.87 6.33 11.06
C ARG A 46 -0.78 4.81 11.02
N VAL A 47 0.40 4.28 10.74
CA VAL A 47 0.61 2.82 10.61
C VAL A 47 1.07 2.16 11.91
N GLY A 48 1.28 2.94 12.98
CA GLY A 48 1.74 2.42 14.27
C GLY A 48 3.16 1.84 14.23
N LEU A 49 4.03 2.37 13.37
CA LEU A 49 5.40 1.88 13.18
C LEU A 49 6.42 2.90 13.65
N HIS A 50 7.62 2.43 14.02
CA HIS A 50 8.74 3.31 14.31
C HIS A 50 9.17 4.12 13.07
N LYS A 51 9.55 5.39 13.28
CA LYS A 51 10.02 6.29 12.21
C LYS A 51 11.17 5.71 11.39
N SER A 52 12.08 4.97 12.03
CA SER A 52 13.20 4.31 11.35
C SER A 52 12.73 3.20 10.40
N THR A 53 11.69 2.45 10.77
CA THR A 53 11.08 1.43 9.91
C THR A 53 10.40 2.07 8.71
N VAL A 54 9.58 3.10 8.93
CA VAL A 54 8.91 3.83 7.84
C VAL A 54 9.92 4.50 6.92
N SER A 55 10.99 5.10 7.46
CA SER A 55 12.04 5.71 6.64
C SER A 55 12.71 4.71 5.72
N ARG A 56 13.01 3.49 6.19
CA ARG A 56 13.62 2.45 5.33
C ARG A 56 12.65 2.01 4.23
N ILE A 57 11.38 1.80 4.57
CA ILE A 57 10.34 1.45 3.60
C ILE A 57 10.23 2.54 2.52
N LEU A 58 10.15 3.81 2.91
CA LEU A 58 10.05 4.93 1.97
C LEU A 58 11.29 5.06 1.10
N SER A 59 12.50 4.83 1.63
CA SER A 59 13.71 4.81 0.82
C SER A 59 13.71 3.70 -0.22
N THR A 60 13.21 2.50 0.10
CA THR A 60 13.03 1.43 -0.88
C THR A 60 11.98 1.80 -1.93
N PHE A 61 10.85 2.35 -1.52
CA PHE A 61 9.83 2.79 -2.49
C PHE A 61 10.30 3.93 -3.39
N GLU A 62 11.14 4.84 -2.88
CA GLU A 62 11.73 5.93 -3.68
C GLU A 62 12.69 5.38 -4.73
N GLN A 63 13.50 4.38 -4.39
CA GLN A 63 14.38 3.67 -5.33
C GLN A 63 13.59 2.95 -6.44
N GLU A 64 12.43 2.40 -6.09
CA GLU A 64 11.52 1.72 -7.02
C GLU A 64 10.49 2.66 -7.68
N HIS A 65 10.64 3.98 -7.51
CA HIS A 65 9.76 5.01 -8.09
C HIS A 65 8.27 4.90 -7.68
N LEU A 66 7.96 4.18 -6.61
CA LEU A 66 6.59 4.02 -6.08
C LEU A 66 6.17 5.20 -5.21
N VAL A 67 7.14 5.92 -4.65
CA VAL A 67 6.94 7.21 -3.98
C VAL A 67 7.99 8.21 -4.46
N GLU A 68 7.68 9.48 -4.31
CA GLU A 68 8.60 10.58 -4.61
C GLU A 68 8.77 11.45 -3.39
N ARG A 69 10.01 11.90 -3.15
CA ARG A 69 10.32 12.83 -2.09
C ARG A 69 10.39 14.24 -2.62
N ASP A 70 9.60 15.11 -2.02
CA ASP A 70 9.64 16.54 -2.27
C ASP A 70 10.99 17.11 -1.77
N PRO A 71 11.79 17.76 -2.64
CA PRO A 71 13.13 18.19 -2.29
C PRO A 71 13.15 19.33 -1.25
N GLU A 72 12.12 20.17 -1.23
CA GLU A 72 12.03 21.34 -0.36
C GLU A 72 11.47 20.96 1.02
N THR A 73 10.35 20.25 1.04
CA THR A 73 9.63 19.93 2.28
C THR A 73 10.05 18.59 2.89
N ARG A 74 10.78 17.76 2.13
CA ARG A 74 11.20 16.40 2.50
C ARG A 74 10.02 15.46 2.80
N ARG A 75 8.80 15.86 2.43
CA ARG A 75 7.58 15.04 2.46
C ARG A 75 7.56 14.09 1.27
N PHE A 76 6.72 13.08 1.35
CA PHE A 76 6.56 12.05 0.34
C PHE A 76 5.17 12.15 -0.31
N ARG A 77 5.08 11.71 -1.57
CA ARG A 77 3.84 11.49 -2.31
C ARG A 77 3.92 10.19 -3.09
N LEU A 78 2.80 9.67 -3.57
CA LEU A 78 2.80 8.53 -4.49
C LEU A 78 3.51 8.89 -5.82
N GLY A 79 4.34 7.98 -6.32
CA GLY A 79 5.11 8.16 -7.55
C GLY A 79 4.48 7.46 -8.76
N LEU A 80 4.91 7.85 -9.96
CA LEU A 80 4.38 7.31 -11.22
C LEU A 80 4.66 5.82 -11.44
N GLY A 81 5.63 5.23 -10.73
CA GLY A 81 5.90 3.79 -10.80
C GLY A 81 4.68 2.92 -10.47
N LEU A 82 3.76 3.42 -9.64
CA LEU A 82 2.51 2.74 -9.33
C LEU A 82 1.57 2.60 -10.54
N ILE A 83 1.61 3.55 -11.49
CA ILE A 83 0.84 3.46 -12.73
C ILE A 83 1.38 2.32 -13.60
N ALA A 84 2.70 2.18 -13.69
CA ALA A 84 3.31 1.08 -14.44
C ALA A 84 2.95 -0.28 -13.85
N VAL A 85 2.92 -0.40 -12.52
CA VAL A 85 2.47 -1.62 -11.81
C VAL A 85 0.99 -1.91 -12.08
N ALA A 86 0.14 -0.88 -12.09
CA ALA A 86 -1.30 -1.01 -12.35
C ALA A 86 -1.65 -1.20 -13.83
N GLY A 87 -0.74 -0.91 -14.76
CA GLY A 87 -0.97 -0.92 -16.21
C GLY A 87 -1.70 -2.16 -16.74
N PRO A 88 -1.25 -3.38 -16.44
CA PRO A 88 -1.93 -4.60 -16.89
C PRO A 88 -3.38 -4.72 -16.41
N LEU A 89 -3.65 -4.32 -15.16
CA LEU A 89 -5.01 -4.32 -14.60
C LEU A 89 -5.90 -3.29 -15.31
N LEU A 90 -5.37 -2.10 -15.62
CA LEU A 90 -6.10 -1.08 -16.34
C LEU A 90 -6.44 -1.51 -17.77
N ALA A 91 -5.51 -2.19 -18.46
CA ALA A 91 -5.75 -2.74 -19.79
C ALA A 91 -6.86 -3.81 -19.81
N GLU A 92 -6.88 -4.71 -18.81
CA GLU A 92 -7.96 -5.70 -18.66
C GLU A 92 -9.33 -5.03 -18.43
N LEU A 93 -9.36 -3.94 -17.64
CA LEU A 93 -10.59 -3.18 -17.40
C LEU A 93 -11.11 -2.49 -18.67
N GLU A 94 -10.21 -1.98 -19.52
CA GLU A 94 -10.58 -1.41 -20.83
C GLU A 94 -11.11 -2.48 -21.78
N GLU A 95 -10.44 -3.63 -21.88
CA GLU A 95 -10.86 -4.74 -22.72
C GLU A 95 -12.26 -5.25 -22.32
N ARG A 96 -12.51 -5.43 -21.01
CA ARG A 96 -13.85 -5.79 -20.50
C ARG A 96 -14.89 -4.69 -20.74
N ARG A 97 -14.53 -3.40 -20.58
CA ARG A 97 -15.47 -2.28 -20.78
C ARG A 97 -15.88 -2.08 -22.23
N VAL A 98 -14.98 -2.32 -23.18
CA VAL A 98 -15.22 -2.08 -24.61
C VAL A 98 -15.83 -3.32 -25.28
N ALA A 99 -15.38 -4.53 -24.92
CA ALA A 99 -15.89 -5.75 -25.54
C ALA A 99 -17.31 -6.10 -25.06
N TYR A 100 -17.61 -5.94 -23.76
CA TYR A 100 -18.87 -6.45 -23.19
C TYR A 100 -20.14 -5.78 -23.74
N PRO A 101 -20.23 -4.45 -23.91
CA PRO A 101 -21.41 -3.80 -24.48
C PRO A 101 -21.63 -4.19 -25.95
N VAL A 102 -20.54 -4.29 -26.71
CA VAL A 102 -20.59 -4.63 -28.15
C VAL A 102 -20.97 -6.09 -28.35
N LEU A 103 -20.38 -7.01 -27.57
CA LEU A 103 -20.76 -8.44 -27.58
C LEU A 103 -22.19 -8.65 -27.09
N ARG A 104 -22.66 -7.88 -26.11
CA ARG A 104 -24.06 -7.94 -25.66
C ARG A 104 -25.02 -7.45 -26.74
N GLU A 105 -24.71 -6.34 -27.41
CA GLU A 105 -25.50 -5.84 -28.53
C GLU A 105 -25.52 -6.84 -29.70
N LEU A 106 -24.38 -7.47 -30.00
CA LEU A 106 -24.30 -8.54 -31.00
C LEU A 106 -25.15 -9.75 -30.61
N ALA A 107 -25.03 -10.25 -29.37
CA ALA A 107 -25.82 -11.38 -28.86
C ALA A 107 -27.33 -11.08 -28.86
N GLU A 108 -27.73 -9.86 -28.47
CA GLU A 108 -29.12 -9.40 -28.53
C GLU A 108 -29.65 -9.33 -29.97
N ARG A 109 -28.80 -8.98 -30.94
CA ARG A 109 -29.17 -8.88 -32.36
C ARG A 109 -29.16 -10.22 -33.10
N THR A 110 -28.30 -11.15 -32.70
CA THR A 110 -28.16 -12.45 -33.39
C THR A 110 -28.94 -13.56 -32.71
N GLY A 111 -29.34 -13.40 -31.45
CA GLY A 111 -30.00 -14.45 -30.66
C GLY A 111 -29.06 -15.59 -30.25
N GLU A 112 -27.76 -15.44 -30.50
CA GLU A 112 -26.72 -16.40 -30.15
C GLU A 112 -26.08 -16.00 -28.81
N THR A 113 -25.92 -16.97 -27.90
CA THR A 113 -25.25 -16.74 -26.62
C THR A 113 -23.75 -16.53 -26.87
N SER A 114 -23.25 -15.31 -26.72
CA SER A 114 -21.80 -15.06 -26.65
C SER A 114 -21.31 -15.33 -25.22
N ALA A 115 -20.47 -16.35 -25.05
CA ALA A 115 -19.80 -16.71 -23.80
C ALA A 115 -18.50 -15.92 -23.62
#